data_AF-A0A0M4PVW0-F1
#
_entry.id   AF-A0A0M4PVW0-F1
#
_cell.length_a   1.000
_cell.length_b   1.000
_cell.length_c   1.000
_cell.angle_alpha   90.00
_cell.angle_beta   90.00
_cell.angle_gamma   90.00
#
_symmetry.space_group_name_H-M   'P 1'
#
loop_
_entity.id
_entity.type
_entity.pdbx_description
1 polymer ?
#
loop_
_entity_poly.entity_id
_entity_poly.type
_entity_poly.pdbx_seq_one_letter_code
_entity_poly.pdbx_strand_id
1 'polypeptide(L)' 'MLVDETVRRLSAEFTGDVERRTVRAVVRRGRTDLAGAPVGALPELLERLARERLRDLCP' A
#
# COMPACT_ATOMS: atom_id res chain seq x y z
N MET A 1 -0.41 11.38 -5.74
CA MET A 1 -1.89 11.33 -5.80
C MET A 1 -2.41 9.94 -5.45
N LEU A 2 -2.11 8.87 -6.21
CA LEU A 2 -2.51 7.50 -5.82
C LEU A 2 -1.84 7.01 -4.51
N VAL A 3 -0.51 7.14 -4.40
CA VAL A 3 0.25 6.65 -3.24
C VAL A 3 -0.23 7.28 -1.93
N ASP A 4 -0.47 8.59 -1.88
CA ASP A 4 -0.93 9.27 -0.67
C ASP A 4 -2.36 8.86 -0.26
N GLU A 5 -3.26 8.66 -1.23
CA GLU A 5 -4.62 8.18 -0.93
C GLU A 5 -4.58 6.75 -0.39
N THR A 6 -3.85 5.85 -1.05
CA THR A 6 -3.67 4.46 -0.62
C THR A 6 -3.03 4.41 0.77
N VAL A 7 -2.01 5.23 1.03
CA VAL A 7 -1.39 5.34 2.37
C VAL A 7 -2.39 5.82 3.40
N ARG A 8 -3.24 6.81 3.09
CA ARG A 8 -4.26 7.30 4.04
C ARG A 8 -5.25 6.21 4.40
N ARG A 9 -5.78 5.49 3.41
CA ARG A 9 -6.74 4.39 3.63
C ARG A 9 -6.13 3.24 4.42
N LEU A 10 -4.97 2.75 4.00
CA LEU A 10 -4.31 1.64 4.68
C LEU A 10 -3.81 2.04 6.07
N SER A 11 -3.36 3.28 6.28
CA SER A 11 -2.99 3.70 7.64
C SER A 11 -4.19 3.71 8.58
N ALA A 12 -5.38 4.08 8.09
CA ALA A 12 -6.62 4.00 8.87
C ALA A 12 -7.07 2.55 9.09
N GLU A 13 -6.93 1.67 8.08
CA GLU A 13 -7.28 0.25 8.16
C GLU A 13 -6.39 -0.52 9.16
N PHE A 14 -5.09 -0.22 9.20
CA PHE A 14 -4.09 -0.88 10.07
C PHE A 14 -3.67 0.00 11.26
N THR A 15 -4.51 0.95 11.68
CA THR A 15 -4.20 1.82 12.82
C THR A 15 -4.03 1.00 14.09
N GLY A 16 -2.88 1.12 14.74
CA GLY A 16 -2.57 0.41 15.99
C GLY A 16 -1.66 -0.80 15.77
N ASP A 17 -1.75 -1.46 14.62
CA ASP A 17 -0.93 -2.63 14.29
C ASP A 17 0.32 -2.25 13.48
N VAL A 18 0.20 -1.29 12.56
CA VAL A 18 1.31 -0.88 11.69
C VAL A 18 1.48 0.63 11.68
N GLU A 19 2.72 1.09 11.92
CA GLU A 19 3.04 2.51 11.86
C GLU A 19 2.82 3.09 10.44
N ARG A 20 2.27 4.30 10.37
CA ARG A 20 2.04 5.03 9.10
C ARG A 20 3.30 5.15 8.22
N ARG A 21 4.49 5.22 8.83
CA ARG A 21 5.77 5.24 8.09
C ARG A 21 6.01 3.92 7.36
N THR A 22 5.73 2.80 7.99
CA THR A 22 5.82 1.45 7.41
C THR A 22 4.80 1.28 6.30
N VAL A 23 3.54 1.68 6.51
CA VAL A 23 2.51 1.71 5.46
C VAL A 23 3.00 2.49 4.24
N ARG A 24 3.57 3.68 4.43
CA ARG A 24 4.12 4.49 3.34
C ARG A 24 5.26 3.80 2.60
N ALA A 25 6.15 3.12 3.32
CA ALA A 25 7.25 2.39 2.72
C ALA A 25 6.74 1.22 1.86
N VAL A 26 5.78 0.44 2.37
CA VAL A 26 5.15 -0.68 1.66
C VAL A 26 4.46 -0.21 0.38
N VAL A 27 3.65 0.86 0.44
CA VAL A 27 2.95 1.40 -0.73
C VAL A 27 3.94 1.97 -1.76
N ARG A 28 5.00 2.67 -1.33
CA ARG A 28 6.01 3.18 -2.26
C ARG A 28 6.73 2.04 -2.98
N ARG A 29 7.12 1.00 -2.24
CA ARG A 29 7.76 -0.19 -2.83
C ARG A 29 6.83 -0.90 -3.80
N GLY A 30 5.56 -1.12 -3.43
CA GLY A 30 4.56 -1.69 -4.32
C GLY A 30 4.37 -0.89 -5.61
N ARG A 31 4.41 0.44 -5.54
CA ARG A 31 4.31 1.30 -6.74
C ARG A 31 5.50 1.13 -7.68
N THR A 32 6.70 0.93 -7.13
CA THR A 32 7.91 0.63 -7.89
C THR A 32 7.84 -0.77 -8.50
N ASP A 33 7.40 -1.77 -7.73
CA ASP A 33 7.22 -3.15 -8.22
C ASP A 33 6.22 -3.21 -9.39
N LEU A 34 5.20 -2.35 -9.36
CA LEU A 34 4.18 -2.24 -10.40
C LEU A 34 4.53 -1.24 -11.52
N ALA A 35 5.78 -0.80 -11.65
CA ALA A 35 6.15 0.19 -12.68
C ALA A 35 5.80 -0.24 -14.12
N GLY A 36 5.73 -1.54 -14.41
CA GLY A 36 5.33 -2.09 -15.71
C GLY A 36 3.84 -2.45 -15.85
N ALA A 37 3.01 -2.22 -14.83
CA ALA A 37 1.60 -2.57 -14.87
C ALA A 37 0.75 -1.54 -15.64
N PRO A 38 -0.38 -1.95 -16.24
CA PRO A 38 -1.28 -1.03 -16.95
C PRO A 38 -1.77 0.08 -16.04
N VAL A 39 -1.74 1.34 -16.51
CA VAL A 39 -2.08 2.52 -15.69
C VAL A 39 -3.49 2.43 -15.11
N GLY A 40 -4.43 1.84 -15.86
CA GLY A 40 -5.83 1.68 -15.41
C GLY A 40 -6.05 0.62 -14.32
N ALA A 41 -5.08 -0.26 -14.07
CA ALA A 41 -5.14 -1.29 -13.01
C ALA A 41 -4.15 -1.02 -11.87
N LEU A 42 -3.30 0.00 -12.01
CA LEU A 42 -2.31 0.36 -10.99
C LEU A 42 -2.93 0.64 -9.62
N PRO A 43 -4.05 1.37 -9.48
CA PRO A 43 -4.67 1.63 -8.19
C PRO A 43 -5.05 0.35 -7.43
N GLU A 44 -5.76 -0.54 -8.10
CA GLU A 44 -6.32 -1.76 -7.51
C GLU A 44 -5.21 -2.75 -7.17
N LEU A 45 -4.24 -2.93 -8.07
CA LEU A 45 -3.08 -3.80 -7.86
C LEU A 45 -2.19 -3.27 -6.73
N LEU A 46 -1.98 -1.96 -6.67
CA LEU A 46 -1.18 -1.33 -5.61
C LEU A 46 -1.83 -1.50 -4.25
N GLU A 47 -3.13 -1.23 -4.14
CA GLU A 47 -3.86 -1.37 -2.88
C GLU A 47 -3.84 -2.83 -2.42
N ARG A 48 -4.10 -3.78 -3.33
CA ARG A 48 -4.10 -5.20 -3.01
C ARG A 48 -2.73 -5.68 -2.51
N LEU A 49 -1.66 -5.39 -3.26
CA LEU A 49 -0.30 -5.77 -2.90
C LEU A 49 0.14 -5.15 -1.56
N ALA A 50 -0.20 -3.88 -1.35
CA ALA A 50 0.11 -3.21 -0.09
C ALA A 50 -0.67 -3.82 1.09
N ARG A 51 -1.96 -4.13 0.91
CA ARG A 51 -2.79 -4.76 1.95
C ARG A 51 -2.30 -6.17 2.29
N GLU A 52 -1.95 -6.98 1.30
CA GLU A 52 -1.38 -8.33 1.51
C GLU A 52 -0.08 -8.24 2.35
N ARG A 53 0.85 -7.35 1.96
CA ARG A 53 2.09 -7.15 2.70
C ARG A 53 1.89 -6.60 4.11
N LEU A 54 0.91 -5.73 4.32
CA LEU A 54 0.61 -5.19 5.65
C LEU A 54 -0.02 -6.24 6.56
N ARG A 55 -0.83 -7.16 6.02
CA ARG A 55 -1.34 -8.31 6.77
C ARG A 55 -0.23 -9.25 7.20
N ASP A 56 0.77 -9.49 6.35
CA ASP A 56 1.94 -10.30 6.72
C ASP A 56 2.80 -9.65 7.82
N LEU A 57 2.69 -8.33 8.00
CA LEU A 57 3.36 -7.59 9.08
C LEU A 57 2.55 -7.50 10.36
N CYS A 58 1.25 -7.81 10.31
CA CYS A 58 0.39 -7.87 11.48
C CYS A 58 0.49 -9.28 12.09
N PRO A 59 0.82 -9.40 13.39
CA PRO A 59 0.90 -10.69 14.08
C PRO A 59 -0.47 -11.37 14.25
#